data_AF-A0A7X8X4E7-F1
#
_entry.id   AF-A0A7X8X4E7-F1
#
_cell.length_a   1.000
_cell.length_b   1.000
_cell.length_c   1.000
_cell.angle_alpha   90.00
_cell.angle_beta   90.00
_cell.angle_gamma   90.00
#
_symmetry.space_group_name_H-M   'P 1'
#
loop_
_entity.id
_entity.type
_entity.pdbx_description
1 polymer ?
#
loop_
_entity_poly.entity_id
_entity_poly.type
_entity_poly.pdbx_seq_one_letter_code
_entity_poly.pdbx_strand_id
1 'polypeptide(L)'
;MQKRSRCLLLVLCLCVALLVPGFALAQEGGQVEFTDTSGHWAAEAISDWAGKGLVGGYPDGSFQPNAGITRAEFMAIVNRAMGYQETVAIDFSDVEATDWFYAEVAKAVQAGYITGYQDGTMQPKNRITRQEVATIISRLIKLTGDAEAIQSFADRQNIGAWCQEMVGAVVSGGYMGGYPDGTFQPKNPITRAETVTVLQRMTGELYNLPGTYGPEEEVETIDGNVTINTGDITLQNTVINGVLHLTAGIGDGDVLLKNVTVTGTAVISGGGENSIVLDRTELNNVVVERKDGKVRIVAQNGSNIKIVVMQSGGILEQPEAEVNAFGEVVVRVPASDIPVELVGGCDSIRVESAGVTLNIASGTKVGNLEIAETAANSQINLEKGSAVASL
;
A
#
# COMPACT_ATOMS: atom_id res chain seq x y z
N MET A 1 77.81 30.61 -13.97
CA MET A 1 76.74 31.01 -14.91
C MET A 1 75.63 29.97 -14.85
N GLN A 2 74.66 30.20 -13.95
CA GLN A 2 73.44 29.40 -13.81
C GLN A 2 72.34 30.06 -14.65
N LYS A 3 71.65 29.28 -15.50
CA LYS A 3 70.33 29.64 -16.02
C LYS A 3 69.35 28.55 -15.61
N ARG A 4 68.54 28.88 -14.61
CA ARG A 4 67.36 28.12 -14.19
C ARG A 4 66.23 28.48 -15.16
N SER A 5 65.77 27.53 -15.97
CA SER A 5 64.51 27.66 -16.71
C SER A 5 63.43 26.90 -15.95
N ARG A 6 62.40 27.65 -15.58
CA ARG A 6 61.19 27.21 -14.89
C ARG A 6 60.37 26.32 -15.84
N CYS A 7 60.11 25.07 -15.45
CA CYS A 7 59.09 24.25 -16.08
C CYS A 7 57.87 24.25 -15.15
N LEU A 8 56.86 25.02 -15.54
CA LEU A 8 55.55 25.11 -14.92
C LEU A 8 54.74 23.92 -15.47
N LEU A 9 54.56 22.85 -14.69
CA LEU A 9 53.59 21.81 -15.03
C LEU A 9 52.32 22.04 -14.20
N LEU A 10 51.26 22.43 -14.91
CA LEU A 10 49.90 22.48 -14.41
C LEU A 10 49.46 21.11 -13.89
N VAL A 11 49.02 21.06 -12.64
CA VAL A 11 48.25 19.94 -12.09
C VAL A 11 46.82 20.09 -12.59
N LEU A 12 46.46 19.34 -13.63
CA LEU A 12 45.07 19.18 -14.07
C LEU A 12 44.41 18.17 -13.12
N CYS A 13 43.82 18.65 -12.02
CA CYS A 13 42.91 17.85 -11.20
C CYS A 13 41.65 17.55 -12.01
N LEU A 14 41.63 16.39 -12.66
CA LEU A 14 40.44 15.81 -13.26
C LEU A 14 39.52 15.34 -12.12
N CYS A 15 38.68 16.24 -11.63
CA CYS A 15 37.57 15.89 -10.74
C CYS A 15 36.58 15.02 -11.54
N VAL A 16 36.70 13.70 -11.39
CA VAL A 16 35.65 12.76 -11.79
C VAL A 16 34.46 13.03 -10.87
N ALA A 17 33.51 13.83 -11.37
CA ALA A 17 32.23 14.05 -10.73
C ALA A 17 31.48 12.72 -10.71
N LEU A 18 31.45 12.08 -9.55
CA LEU A 18 30.60 10.93 -9.26
C LEU A 18 29.14 11.36 -9.50
N LEU A 19 28.50 10.68 -10.44
CA LEU A 19 27.05 10.69 -10.68
C LEU A 19 26.34 10.15 -9.44
N VAL A 20 26.07 11.04 -8.49
CA VAL A 20 25.01 10.84 -7.51
C VAL A 20 23.86 11.73 -7.98
N PRO A 21 22.66 11.19 -8.25
CA PRO A 21 21.50 12.04 -8.45
C PRO A 21 21.37 12.92 -7.22
N GLY A 22 21.46 14.24 -7.42
CA GLY A 22 21.27 15.20 -6.34
C GLY A 22 19.86 15.07 -5.81
N PHE A 23 19.70 14.40 -4.67
CA PHE A 23 18.49 14.50 -3.88
C PHE A 23 18.40 15.95 -3.40
N ALA A 24 17.47 16.70 -3.98
CA ALA A 24 17.06 17.96 -3.41
C ALA A 24 16.53 17.66 -2.01
N LEU A 25 17.13 18.28 -0.99
CA LEU A 25 16.59 18.26 0.36
C LEU A 25 15.16 18.82 0.29
N ALA A 26 14.19 18.06 0.79
CA ALA A 26 12.81 18.51 0.91
C ALA A 26 12.80 19.80 1.73
N GLN A 27 12.44 20.90 1.07
CA GLN A 27 12.20 22.18 1.72
C GLN A 27 10.76 22.16 2.25
N GLU A 28 10.58 22.35 3.56
CA GLU A 28 9.26 22.41 4.18
C GLU A 28 8.38 23.46 3.47
N GLY A 29 7.21 23.02 2.98
CA GLY A 29 6.09 23.87 2.57
C GLY A 29 6.14 24.50 1.17
N GLY A 30 7.13 24.18 0.33
CA GLY A 30 7.20 24.67 -1.05
C GLY A 30 6.58 23.69 -2.05
N GLN A 31 5.59 24.13 -2.84
CA GLN A 31 5.13 23.37 -4.01
C GLN A 31 6.33 23.13 -4.95
N VAL A 32 6.55 21.88 -5.33
CA VAL A 32 7.60 21.55 -6.30
C VAL A 32 7.09 21.90 -7.70
N GLU A 33 7.63 22.96 -8.26
CA GLU A 33 7.28 23.40 -9.62
C GLU A 33 8.25 22.81 -10.65
N PHE A 34 7.70 22.39 -11.78
CA PHE A 34 8.45 21.95 -12.95
C PHE A 34 8.18 22.90 -14.13
N THR A 35 9.17 23.05 -15.01
CA THR A 35 9.13 24.03 -16.11
C THR A 35 8.07 23.72 -17.17
N ASP A 36 7.57 22.49 -17.23
CA ASP A 36 6.68 21.97 -18.27
C ASP A 36 5.33 21.44 -17.74
N THR A 37 4.99 21.74 -16.49
CA THR A 37 3.70 21.36 -15.89
C THR A 37 2.70 22.50 -15.78
N SER A 38 3.12 23.76 -16.02
CA SER A 38 2.21 24.91 -15.98
C SER A 38 1.05 24.75 -16.99
N GLY A 39 -0.19 24.85 -16.51
CA GLY A 39 -1.40 24.64 -17.31
C GLY A 39 -1.70 23.17 -17.66
N HIS A 40 -0.89 22.22 -17.21
CA HIS A 40 -1.14 20.79 -17.41
C HIS A 40 -2.21 20.30 -16.43
N TRP A 41 -3.12 19.44 -16.89
CA TRP A 41 -4.25 18.94 -16.07
C TRP A 41 -3.81 18.19 -14.80
N ALA A 42 -2.60 17.63 -14.80
CA ALA A 42 -2.02 16.90 -13.67
C ALA A 42 -1.05 17.73 -12.80
N ALA A 43 -0.94 19.04 -13.02
CA ALA A 43 0.09 19.88 -12.39
C ALA A 43 0.08 19.79 -10.86
N GLU A 44 -1.11 19.88 -10.25
CA GLU A 44 -1.29 19.81 -8.81
C GLU A 44 -0.88 18.45 -8.25
N ALA A 45 -1.39 17.36 -8.85
CA ALA A 45 -1.03 16.00 -8.46
C ALA A 45 0.49 15.74 -8.57
N ILE A 46 1.12 16.24 -9.63
CA ILE A 46 2.57 16.14 -9.83
C ILE A 46 3.32 16.91 -8.75
N SER A 47 2.92 18.14 -8.45
CA SER A 47 3.56 18.98 -7.43
C SER A 47 3.44 18.36 -6.03
N ASP A 48 2.24 17.88 -5.68
CA ASP A 48 1.99 17.19 -4.41
C ASP A 48 2.86 15.94 -4.25
N TRP A 49 2.84 15.05 -5.25
CA TRP A 49 3.64 13.82 -5.22
C TRP A 49 5.14 14.07 -5.23
N ALA A 50 5.59 15.14 -5.90
CA ALA A 50 6.98 15.55 -5.85
C ALA A 50 7.37 16.13 -4.49
N GLY A 51 6.51 16.93 -3.86
CA GLY A 51 6.70 17.45 -2.50
C GLY A 51 6.76 16.34 -1.46
N LYS A 52 5.99 15.26 -1.65
CA LYS A 52 6.05 14.03 -0.87
C LYS A 52 7.26 13.13 -1.20
N GLY A 53 8.11 13.50 -2.16
CA GLY A 53 9.29 12.73 -2.57
C GLY A 53 8.99 11.42 -3.31
N LEU A 54 7.76 11.25 -3.83
CA LEU A 54 7.32 10.02 -4.50
C LEU A 54 7.75 9.98 -5.96
N VAL A 55 7.83 11.15 -6.59
CA VAL A 55 8.31 11.36 -7.95
C VAL A 55 9.31 12.51 -8.00
N GLY A 56 10.16 12.52 -9.02
CA GLY A 56 11.11 13.60 -9.27
C GLY A 56 11.15 13.96 -10.75
N GLY A 57 11.64 15.17 -11.04
CA GLY A 57 11.90 15.65 -12.39
C GLY A 57 13.31 15.31 -12.87
N TYR A 58 13.66 15.88 -14.03
CA TYR A 58 14.96 15.75 -14.65
C TYR A 58 15.90 16.90 -14.24
N PRO A 59 17.23 16.74 -14.44
CA PRO A 59 18.19 17.78 -14.10
C PRO A 59 17.99 19.13 -14.81
N ASP A 60 17.23 19.15 -15.91
CA ASP A 60 16.86 20.37 -16.64
C ASP A 60 15.65 21.11 -16.04
N GLY A 61 15.07 20.60 -14.95
CA GLY A 61 13.91 21.16 -14.28
C GLY A 61 12.56 20.77 -14.89
N SER A 62 12.54 19.90 -15.90
CA SER A 62 11.30 19.35 -16.48
C SER A 62 10.79 18.13 -15.70
N PHE A 63 9.48 17.85 -15.79
CA PHE A 63 8.88 16.60 -15.33
C PHE A 63 8.56 15.64 -16.47
N GLN A 64 8.34 16.15 -17.69
CA GLN A 64 7.90 15.43 -18.88
C GLN A 64 6.56 14.69 -18.68
N PRO A 65 5.47 15.39 -18.33
CA PRO A 65 4.21 14.77 -17.92
C PRO A 65 3.61 13.83 -18.97
N ASN A 66 3.83 14.11 -20.27
CA ASN A 66 3.29 13.33 -21.39
C ASN A 66 4.23 12.22 -21.88
N ALA A 67 5.43 12.09 -21.30
CA ALA A 67 6.32 11.00 -21.65
C ALA A 67 5.81 9.68 -21.06
N GLY A 68 5.91 8.59 -21.82
CA GLY A 68 5.66 7.25 -21.29
C GLY A 68 6.68 6.88 -20.22
N ILE A 69 6.34 5.96 -19.31
CA ILE A 69 7.27 5.41 -18.31
C ILE A 69 7.58 3.93 -18.56
N THR A 70 8.74 3.51 -18.09
CA THR A 70 9.14 2.09 -18.09
C THR A 70 8.45 1.31 -16.98
N ARG A 71 8.38 -0.03 -17.11
CA ARG A 71 7.92 -0.92 -16.03
C ARG A 71 8.72 -0.72 -14.74
N ALA A 72 10.04 -0.59 -14.84
CA ALA A 72 10.91 -0.35 -13.69
C ALA A 72 10.58 0.97 -12.96
N GLU A 73 10.40 2.05 -13.72
CA GLU A 73 10.00 3.35 -13.14
C GLU A 73 8.64 3.27 -12.45
N PHE A 74 7.67 2.58 -13.07
CA PHE A 74 6.36 2.36 -12.46
C PHE A 74 6.46 1.61 -11.13
N MET A 75 7.19 0.49 -11.08
CA MET A 75 7.42 -0.27 -9.84
C MET A 75 8.09 0.59 -8.77
N ALA A 76 9.09 1.38 -9.14
CA ALA A 76 9.78 2.26 -8.19
C ALA A 76 8.83 3.31 -7.57
N ILE A 77 7.90 3.87 -8.36
CA ILE A 77 6.90 4.83 -7.86
C ILE A 77 5.89 4.12 -6.94
N VAL A 78 5.39 2.95 -7.34
CA VAL A 78 4.48 2.13 -6.51
C VAL A 78 5.12 1.77 -5.18
N ASN A 79 6.36 1.27 -5.19
CA ASN A 79 7.10 0.89 -3.99
C ASN A 79 7.27 2.08 -3.04
N ARG A 80 7.55 3.27 -3.56
CA ARG A 80 7.66 4.50 -2.77
C ARG A 80 6.32 4.91 -2.16
N ALA A 81 5.24 4.89 -2.95
CA ALA A 81 3.91 5.27 -2.50
C ALA A 81 3.33 4.32 -1.44
N MET A 82 3.60 3.02 -1.58
CA MET A 82 3.17 2.00 -0.62
C MET A 82 4.19 1.70 0.49
N GLY A 83 5.35 2.37 0.45
CA GLY A 83 6.43 2.20 1.42
C GLY A 83 7.08 0.80 1.43
N TYR A 84 6.99 0.01 0.36
CA TYR A 84 7.55 -1.34 0.34
C TYR A 84 9.08 -1.35 0.46
N GLN A 85 9.59 -2.08 1.45
CA GLN A 85 11.02 -2.26 1.70
C GLN A 85 11.51 -3.69 1.54
N GLU A 86 10.67 -4.66 1.90
CA GLU A 86 11.03 -6.07 1.86
C GLU A 86 11.31 -6.56 0.44
N THR A 87 12.29 -7.44 0.32
CA THR A 87 12.72 -8.04 -0.96
C THR A 87 12.68 -9.54 -0.89
N VAL A 88 12.52 -10.17 -2.04
CA VAL A 88 12.70 -11.61 -2.23
C VAL A 88 13.79 -11.86 -3.27
N ALA A 89 14.45 -13.00 -3.20
CA ALA A 89 15.32 -13.44 -4.28
C ALA A 89 14.51 -13.61 -5.57
N ILE A 90 15.02 -13.07 -6.67
CA ILE A 90 14.39 -13.11 -7.99
C ILE A 90 15.39 -13.68 -9.01
N ASP A 91 14.87 -14.32 -10.06
CA ASP A 91 15.65 -14.95 -11.12
C ASP A 91 14.98 -14.72 -12.47
N PHE A 92 14.89 -13.44 -12.88
CA PHE A 92 14.39 -13.07 -14.21
C PHE A 92 15.58 -12.91 -15.17
N SER A 93 15.46 -13.49 -16.37
CA SER A 93 16.54 -13.53 -17.36
C SER A 93 17.00 -12.16 -17.88
N ASP A 94 16.23 -11.10 -17.62
CA ASP A 94 16.49 -9.72 -18.05
C ASP A 94 16.63 -8.73 -16.89
N VAL A 95 16.90 -9.23 -15.67
CA VAL A 95 17.10 -8.45 -14.45
C VAL A 95 18.39 -8.90 -13.78
N GLU A 96 19.45 -8.09 -13.90
CA GLU A 96 20.74 -8.37 -13.29
C GLU A 96 20.83 -7.73 -11.90
N ALA A 97 21.55 -8.35 -10.95
CA ALA A 97 21.74 -7.80 -9.59
C ALA A 97 22.39 -6.40 -9.57
N THR A 98 23.09 -6.01 -10.63
CA THR A 98 23.71 -4.69 -10.80
C THR A 98 22.79 -3.64 -11.43
N ASP A 99 21.61 -4.04 -11.94
CA ASP A 99 20.64 -3.09 -12.47
C ASP A 99 20.07 -2.23 -11.33
N TRP A 100 19.92 -0.92 -11.56
CA TRP A 100 19.36 0.00 -10.57
C TRP A 100 17.95 -0.40 -10.09
N PHE A 101 17.19 -1.08 -10.95
CA PHE A 101 15.83 -1.52 -10.68
C PHE A 101 15.75 -2.92 -10.06
N TYR A 102 16.87 -3.62 -9.83
CA TYR A 102 16.84 -4.99 -9.27
C TYR A 102 16.04 -5.02 -7.97
N ALA A 103 16.35 -4.11 -7.04
CA ALA A 103 15.65 -4.02 -5.76
C ALA A 103 14.17 -3.66 -5.94
N GLU A 104 13.83 -2.83 -6.92
CA GLU A 104 12.45 -2.43 -7.18
C GLU A 104 11.61 -3.60 -7.69
N VAL A 105 12.19 -4.44 -8.56
CA VAL A 105 11.58 -5.69 -9.02
C VAL A 105 11.40 -6.66 -7.86
N ALA A 106 12.44 -6.84 -7.03
CA ALA A 106 12.40 -7.75 -5.90
C ALA A 106 11.32 -7.35 -4.88
N LYS A 107 11.17 -6.05 -4.58
CA LYS A 107 10.09 -5.50 -3.76
C LYS A 107 8.71 -5.75 -4.37
N ALA A 108 8.58 -5.53 -5.68
CA ALA A 108 7.33 -5.70 -6.39
C ALA A 108 6.82 -7.15 -6.35
N VAL A 109 7.74 -8.11 -6.51
CA VAL A 109 7.45 -9.54 -6.43
C VAL A 109 7.12 -9.93 -4.99
N GLN A 110 7.89 -9.45 -4.01
CA GLN A 110 7.64 -9.71 -2.59
C GLN A 110 6.26 -9.18 -2.15
N ALA A 111 5.90 -7.97 -2.56
CA ALA A 111 4.58 -7.40 -2.31
C ALA A 111 3.46 -8.18 -3.02
N GLY A 112 3.78 -8.86 -4.13
CA GLY A 112 2.87 -9.73 -4.88
C GLY A 112 1.98 -9.00 -5.88
N TYR A 113 2.24 -7.72 -6.17
CA TYR A 113 1.49 -6.96 -7.16
C TYR A 113 1.98 -7.24 -8.60
N ILE A 114 3.12 -7.92 -8.75
CA ILE A 114 3.71 -8.29 -10.05
C ILE A 114 4.37 -9.67 -9.99
N THR A 115 4.28 -10.44 -11.09
CA THR A 115 4.81 -11.81 -11.17
C THR A 115 5.76 -12.05 -12.35
N GLY A 116 5.97 -11.04 -13.21
CA GLY A 116 6.68 -11.20 -14.48
C GLY A 116 5.84 -11.87 -15.57
N TYR A 117 6.47 -12.14 -16.71
CA TYR A 117 5.86 -12.80 -17.87
C TYR A 117 6.15 -14.31 -17.86
N GLN A 118 5.35 -15.06 -18.64
CA GLN A 118 5.46 -16.53 -18.72
C GLN A 118 6.80 -17.02 -19.30
N ASP A 119 7.52 -16.17 -20.03
CA ASP A 119 8.83 -16.47 -20.60
C ASP A 119 10.00 -16.28 -19.62
N GLY A 120 9.71 -15.96 -18.35
CA GLY A 120 10.73 -15.74 -17.32
C GLY A 120 11.39 -14.35 -17.39
N THR A 121 10.76 -13.39 -18.05
CA THR A 121 11.22 -11.99 -18.11
C THR A 121 10.37 -11.06 -17.23
N MET A 122 10.94 -9.91 -16.86
CA MET A 122 10.23 -8.81 -16.20
C MET A 122 9.99 -7.62 -17.15
N GLN A 123 10.75 -7.53 -18.23
CA GLN A 123 10.77 -6.43 -19.21
C GLN A 123 10.88 -5.03 -18.56
N PRO A 124 11.82 -4.82 -17.62
CA PRO A 124 11.86 -3.62 -16.78
C PRO A 124 12.10 -2.34 -17.58
N LYS A 125 12.82 -2.44 -18.71
CA LYS A 125 13.20 -1.32 -19.59
C LYS A 125 12.11 -0.98 -20.63
N ASN A 126 11.10 -1.83 -20.80
CA ASN A 126 10.01 -1.59 -21.73
C ASN A 126 9.01 -0.57 -21.16
N ARG A 127 8.36 0.19 -22.04
CA ARG A 127 7.27 1.08 -21.65
C ARG A 127 6.07 0.25 -21.19
N ILE A 128 5.54 0.56 -20.00
CA ILE A 128 4.39 -0.17 -19.45
C ILE A 128 3.09 0.34 -20.07
N THR A 129 2.22 -0.57 -20.49
CA THR A 129 0.96 -0.18 -21.12
C THR A 129 -0.16 0.06 -20.10
N ARG A 130 -1.20 0.78 -20.51
CA ARG A 130 -2.35 1.08 -19.66
C ARG A 130 -3.08 -0.17 -19.14
N GLN A 131 -3.22 -1.23 -19.95
CA GLN A 131 -3.86 -2.47 -19.48
C GLN A 131 -2.99 -3.25 -18.48
N GLU A 132 -1.66 -3.13 -18.59
CA GLU A 132 -0.73 -3.73 -17.62
C GLU A 132 -0.81 -3.00 -16.28
N VAL A 133 -0.82 -1.66 -16.31
CA VAL A 133 -1.05 -0.84 -15.11
C VAL A 133 -2.38 -1.20 -14.46
N ALA A 134 -3.47 -1.26 -15.22
CA ALA A 134 -4.78 -1.64 -14.71
C ALA A 134 -4.77 -3.00 -13.99
N THR A 135 -4.05 -3.97 -14.56
CA THR A 135 -3.89 -5.28 -13.94
C THR A 135 -3.12 -5.19 -12.62
N ILE A 136 -2.04 -4.40 -12.59
CA ILE A 136 -1.25 -4.22 -11.37
C ILE A 136 -2.06 -3.52 -10.28
N ILE A 137 -2.76 -2.43 -10.61
CA ILE A 137 -3.59 -1.69 -9.64
C ILE A 137 -4.70 -2.59 -9.08
N SER A 138 -5.41 -3.32 -9.95
CA SER A 138 -6.45 -4.28 -9.53
C SER A 138 -5.90 -5.32 -8.54
N ARG A 139 -4.68 -5.82 -8.74
CA ARG A 139 -4.03 -6.76 -7.79
C ARG A 139 -3.59 -6.07 -6.51
N LEU A 140 -3.01 -4.88 -6.61
CA LEU A 140 -2.44 -4.14 -5.48
C LEU A 140 -3.50 -3.84 -4.42
N ILE A 141 -4.71 -3.45 -4.84
CA ILE A 141 -5.83 -3.16 -3.93
C ILE A 141 -6.92 -4.25 -3.94
N LYS A 142 -6.62 -5.42 -4.52
CA LYS A 142 -7.46 -6.63 -4.54
C LYS A 142 -8.91 -6.39 -4.99
N LEU A 143 -9.10 -5.65 -6.09
CA LEU A 143 -10.43 -5.41 -6.62
C LEU A 143 -11.08 -6.69 -7.12
N THR A 144 -12.38 -6.82 -6.86
CA THR A 144 -13.22 -7.82 -7.53
C THR A 144 -13.34 -7.47 -9.01
N GLY A 145 -13.12 -8.46 -9.89
CA GLY A 145 -13.22 -8.30 -11.34
C GLY A 145 -14.58 -7.79 -11.79
N ASP A 146 -14.60 -6.94 -12.83
CA ASP A 146 -15.82 -6.37 -13.40
C ASP A 146 -15.68 -6.20 -14.91
N ALA A 147 -15.87 -7.26 -15.69
CA ALA A 147 -15.75 -7.17 -17.15
C ALA A 147 -16.89 -6.36 -17.82
N GLU A 148 -17.95 -6.00 -17.12
CA GLU A 148 -19.05 -5.21 -17.70
C GLU A 148 -18.69 -3.73 -17.80
N ALA A 149 -17.86 -3.23 -16.88
CA ALA A 149 -17.42 -1.84 -16.88
C ALA A 149 -16.63 -1.40 -18.12
N ILE A 150 -16.12 -2.33 -18.94
CA ILE A 150 -15.40 -2.00 -20.18
C ILE A 150 -16.29 -1.86 -21.42
N GLN A 151 -17.59 -2.19 -21.34
CA GLN A 151 -18.48 -2.21 -22.51
C GLN A 151 -18.66 -0.83 -23.16
N SER A 152 -18.47 0.23 -22.38
CA SER A 152 -18.56 1.62 -22.84
C SER A 152 -17.41 2.04 -23.77
N PHE A 153 -16.29 1.32 -23.79
CA PHE A 153 -15.13 1.68 -24.60
C PHE A 153 -15.25 1.21 -26.05
N ALA A 154 -14.95 2.13 -26.98
CA ALA A 154 -14.99 1.89 -28.42
C ALA A 154 -13.92 0.91 -28.92
N ASP A 155 -12.82 0.79 -28.17
CA ASP A 155 -11.68 -0.07 -28.47
C ASP A 155 -11.54 -1.27 -27.52
N ARG A 156 -12.62 -1.65 -26.82
CA ARG A 156 -12.62 -2.75 -25.85
C ARG A 156 -12.11 -4.09 -26.40
N GLN A 157 -12.30 -4.34 -27.70
CA GLN A 157 -11.76 -5.51 -28.40
C GLN A 157 -10.22 -5.56 -28.43
N ASN A 158 -9.56 -4.43 -28.19
CA ASN A 158 -8.10 -4.33 -28.11
C ASN A 158 -7.57 -4.62 -26.70
N ILE A 159 -8.45 -4.70 -25.68
CA ILE A 159 -8.08 -5.09 -24.31
C ILE A 159 -7.82 -6.59 -24.32
N GLY A 160 -6.66 -7.01 -23.80
CA GLY A 160 -6.31 -8.42 -23.70
C GLY A 160 -7.34 -9.21 -22.89
N ALA A 161 -7.77 -10.37 -23.40
CA ALA A 161 -8.75 -11.22 -22.70
C ALA A 161 -8.33 -11.57 -21.26
N TRP A 162 -7.02 -11.65 -21.01
CA TRP A 162 -6.43 -11.95 -19.71
C TRP A 162 -6.61 -10.84 -18.65
N CYS A 163 -7.01 -9.63 -19.03
CA CYS A 163 -7.15 -8.49 -18.12
C CYS A 163 -8.49 -7.75 -18.21
N GLN A 164 -9.49 -8.26 -18.94
CA GLN A 164 -10.77 -7.57 -19.09
C GLN A 164 -11.45 -7.30 -17.74
N GLU A 165 -11.47 -8.30 -16.86
CA GLU A 165 -12.02 -8.16 -15.50
C GLU A 165 -11.26 -7.12 -14.67
N MET A 166 -9.93 -7.13 -14.71
CA MET A 166 -9.10 -6.20 -13.96
C MET A 166 -9.21 -4.76 -14.49
N VAL A 167 -9.23 -4.61 -15.81
CA VAL A 167 -9.42 -3.31 -16.47
C VAL A 167 -10.77 -2.73 -16.10
N GLY A 168 -11.83 -3.53 -16.18
CA GLY A 168 -13.14 -3.03 -15.80
C GLY A 168 -13.26 -2.78 -14.29
N ALA A 169 -12.61 -3.57 -13.44
CA ALA A 169 -12.57 -3.30 -12.00
C ALA A 169 -11.93 -1.94 -11.66
N VAL A 170 -10.79 -1.60 -12.26
CA VAL A 170 -10.16 -0.28 -12.01
C VAL A 170 -10.96 0.89 -12.59
N VAL A 171 -11.77 0.63 -13.62
CA VAL A 171 -12.67 1.62 -14.22
C VAL A 171 -13.92 1.82 -13.35
N SER A 172 -14.53 0.74 -12.90
CA SER A 172 -15.69 0.72 -11.99
C SER A 172 -15.34 1.39 -10.66
N GLY A 173 -14.12 1.12 -10.14
CA GLY A 173 -13.58 1.78 -8.95
C GLY A 173 -13.10 3.22 -9.15
N GLY A 174 -13.15 3.77 -10.36
CA GLY A 174 -12.76 5.16 -10.64
C GLY A 174 -11.27 5.46 -10.61
N TYR A 175 -10.41 4.44 -10.44
CA TYR A 175 -8.95 4.61 -10.39
C TYR A 175 -8.35 4.94 -11.76
N MET A 176 -8.88 4.29 -12.81
CA MET A 176 -8.50 4.54 -14.20
C MET A 176 -9.74 4.87 -15.04
N GLY A 177 -9.58 5.72 -16.04
CA GLY A 177 -10.66 6.06 -16.98
C GLY A 177 -10.17 6.01 -18.42
N GLY A 178 -11.10 6.10 -19.37
CA GLY A 178 -10.78 6.28 -20.79
C GLY A 178 -10.50 7.73 -21.17
N TYR A 179 -10.26 7.93 -22.47
CA TYR A 179 -10.02 9.23 -23.07
C TYR A 179 -11.32 9.88 -23.57
N PRO A 180 -11.31 11.19 -23.85
CA PRO A 180 -12.50 11.90 -24.33
C PRO A 180 -13.11 11.36 -25.63
N ASP A 181 -12.35 10.61 -26.42
CA ASP A 181 -12.80 9.96 -27.65
C ASP A 181 -13.56 8.63 -27.39
N GLY A 182 -13.77 8.27 -26.13
CA GLY A 182 -14.47 7.04 -25.73
C GLY A 182 -13.61 5.78 -25.80
N THR A 183 -12.28 5.90 -25.92
CA THR A 183 -11.34 4.76 -25.93
C THR A 183 -10.64 4.57 -24.59
N PHE A 184 -10.20 3.35 -24.30
CA PHE A 184 -9.32 3.06 -23.16
C PHE A 184 -7.83 3.11 -23.54
N GLN A 185 -7.50 2.84 -24.80
CA GLN A 185 -6.14 2.74 -25.37
C GLN A 185 -5.25 1.73 -24.64
N PRO A 186 -5.66 0.45 -24.54
CA PRO A 186 -5.02 -0.55 -23.66
C PRO A 186 -3.56 -0.84 -23.97
N LYS A 187 -3.15 -0.69 -25.23
CA LYS A 187 -1.80 -0.99 -25.72
C LYS A 187 -0.87 0.23 -25.71
N ASN A 188 -1.41 1.42 -25.48
CA ASN A 188 -0.58 2.62 -25.40
C ASN A 188 0.20 2.64 -24.08
N PRO A 189 1.45 3.12 -24.09
CA PRO A 189 2.18 3.42 -22.87
C PRO A 189 1.39 4.37 -21.96
N ILE A 190 1.36 4.10 -20.67
CA ILE A 190 0.87 5.09 -19.70
C ILE A 190 1.86 6.26 -19.62
N THR A 191 1.37 7.48 -19.47
CA THR A 191 2.24 8.65 -19.28
C THR A 191 2.66 8.83 -17.81
N ARG A 192 3.67 9.66 -17.56
CA ARG A 192 4.09 10.06 -16.20
C ARG A 192 2.95 10.73 -15.43
N ALA A 193 2.24 11.66 -16.06
CA ALA A 193 1.09 12.32 -15.46
C ALA A 193 -0.04 11.34 -15.14
N GLU A 194 -0.39 10.47 -16.09
CA GLU A 194 -1.41 9.44 -15.85
C GLU A 194 -1.02 8.50 -14.71
N THR A 195 0.24 8.10 -14.61
CA THR A 195 0.74 7.26 -13.52
C THR A 195 0.53 7.93 -12.16
N VAL A 196 0.93 9.19 -12.03
CA VAL A 196 0.75 9.95 -10.78
C VAL A 196 -0.73 10.03 -10.43
N THR A 197 -1.59 10.38 -11.38
CA THR A 197 -3.03 10.53 -11.10
C THR A 197 -3.70 9.20 -10.75
N VAL A 198 -3.36 8.10 -11.42
CA VAL A 198 -3.91 6.78 -11.11
C VAL A 198 -3.51 6.35 -9.71
N LEU A 199 -2.23 6.51 -9.35
CA LEU A 199 -1.76 6.15 -8.03
C LEU A 199 -2.28 7.11 -6.95
N GLN A 200 -2.43 8.40 -7.23
CA GLN A 200 -3.06 9.35 -6.31
C GLN A 200 -4.52 8.98 -6.02
N ARG A 201 -5.30 8.59 -7.03
CA ARG A 201 -6.68 8.11 -6.82
C ARG A 201 -6.72 6.83 -5.99
N MET A 202 -5.73 5.95 -6.20
CA MET A 202 -5.60 4.72 -5.44
C MET A 202 -5.26 4.99 -3.97
N THR A 203 -4.26 5.83 -3.69
CA THR A 203 -3.82 6.13 -2.32
C THR A 203 -4.76 7.07 -1.59
N GLY A 204 -5.45 7.94 -2.34
CA GLY A 204 -6.16 9.09 -1.80
C GLY A 204 -5.22 10.00 -1.01
N GLU A 205 -5.65 10.46 0.16
CA GLU A 205 -4.83 11.28 1.04
C GLU A 205 -3.69 10.44 1.64
N LEU A 206 -2.45 10.81 1.36
CA LEU A 206 -1.27 10.01 1.72
C LEU A 206 -0.44 10.71 2.81
N TYR A 207 -0.38 10.08 3.98
CA TYR A 207 0.47 10.48 5.08
C TYR A 207 1.74 9.64 5.09
N ASN A 208 2.85 10.26 4.66
CA ASN A 208 4.14 9.60 4.46
C ASN A 208 5.30 10.19 5.29
N LEU A 209 4.96 10.99 6.31
CA LEU A 209 5.89 11.50 7.30
C LEU A 209 5.29 11.33 8.71
N PRO A 210 6.09 11.08 9.74
CA PRO A 210 5.63 11.09 11.13
C PRO A 210 4.90 12.39 11.49
N GLY A 211 3.86 12.29 12.31
CA GLY A 211 3.12 13.46 12.75
C GLY A 211 1.68 13.19 13.16
N THR A 212 0.97 14.27 13.51
CA THR A 212 -0.46 14.25 13.80
C THR A 212 -1.21 14.88 12.63
N TYR A 213 -2.22 14.16 12.14
CA TYR A 213 -3.06 14.54 11.02
C TYR A 213 -4.52 14.60 11.43
N GLY A 214 -5.28 15.46 10.77
CA GLY A 214 -6.66 15.77 11.10
C GLY A 214 -6.80 16.90 12.14
N PRO A 215 -7.98 17.53 12.23
CA PRO A 215 -8.26 18.66 13.10
C PRO A 215 -8.13 18.32 14.59
N GLU A 216 -7.83 19.31 15.44
CA GLU A 216 -7.75 19.13 16.89
C GLU A 216 -9.11 18.99 17.58
N GLU A 217 -10.12 19.72 17.11
CA GLU A 217 -11.43 19.83 17.78
C GLU A 217 -12.60 19.39 16.90
N GLU A 218 -12.67 19.87 15.65
CA GLU A 218 -13.74 19.52 14.72
C GLU A 218 -13.52 18.13 14.13
N VAL A 219 -14.56 17.55 13.51
CA VAL A 219 -14.42 16.30 12.74
C VAL A 219 -14.41 16.64 11.26
N GLU A 220 -13.33 16.26 10.56
CA GLU A 220 -13.25 16.40 9.11
C GLU A 220 -13.81 15.15 8.40
N THR A 221 -14.25 15.30 7.16
CA THR A 221 -14.67 14.17 6.32
C THR A 221 -13.81 14.12 5.07
N ILE A 222 -13.22 12.94 4.81
CA ILE A 222 -12.46 12.65 3.60
C ILE A 222 -13.31 11.74 2.70
N ASP A 223 -13.79 12.31 1.59
CA ASP A 223 -14.54 11.61 0.54
C ASP A 223 -13.60 10.87 -0.42
N GLY A 224 -12.88 9.88 0.11
CA GLY A 224 -11.92 9.10 -0.66
C GLY A 224 -11.10 8.17 0.22
N ASN A 225 -10.07 7.58 -0.39
CA ASN A 225 -9.12 6.74 0.32
C ASN A 225 -8.18 7.57 1.20
N VAL A 226 -7.64 6.93 2.22
CA VAL A 226 -6.54 7.46 3.04
C VAL A 226 -5.46 6.38 3.11
N THR A 227 -4.20 6.76 2.98
CA THR A 227 -3.07 5.85 3.07
C THR A 227 -2.07 6.39 4.09
N ILE A 228 -1.70 5.54 5.05
CA ILE A 228 -0.61 5.75 6.00
C ILE A 228 0.49 4.76 5.63
N ASN A 229 1.66 5.27 5.25
CA ASN A 229 2.76 4.42 4.78
C ASN A 229 4.06 4.54 5.59
N THR A 230 4.02 5.21 6.73
CA THR A 230 5.11 5.29 7.70
C THR A 230 4.54 5.19 9.11
N GLY A 231 5.37 4.75 10.05
CA GLY A 231 5.03 4.78 11.47
C GLY A 231 5.10 6.18 12.08
N ASP A 232 4.82 6.24 13.37
CA ASP A 232 4.78 7.44 14.20
C ASP A 232 3.71 8.46 13.75
N ILE A 233 2.56 7.92 13.32
CA ILE A 233 1.42 8.72 12.86
C ILE A 233 0.26 8.66 13.85
N THR A 234 -0.30 9.81 14.16
CA THR A 234 -1.65 9.92 14.74
C THR A 234 -2.59 10.50 13.69
N LEU A 235 -3.66 9.78 13.36
CA LEU A 235 -4.79 10.35 12.61
C LEU A 235 -5.94 10.58 13.59
N GLN A 236 -6.49 11.79 13.63
CA GLN A 236 -7.52 12.14 14.60
C GLN A 236 -8.70 12.92 14.03
N ASN A 237 -9.87 12.67 14.62
CA ASN A 237 -11.12 13.38 14.33
C ASN A 237 -11.47 13.38 12.82
N THR A 238 -11.43 12.21 12.19
CA THR A 238 -11.60 12.07 10.74
C THR A 238 -12.65 11.00 10.43
N VAL A 239 -13.59 11.32 9.54
CA VAL A 239 -14.48 10.34 8.89
C VAL A 239 -13.93 10.04 7.50
N ILE A 240 -13.70 8.77 7.19
CA ILE A 240 -13.17 8.29 5.90
C ILE A 240 -14.28 7.54 5.18
N ASN A 241 -14.68 8.06 4.01
CA ASN A 241 -15.72 7.45 3.17
C ASN A 241 -15.19 6.48 2.10
N GLY A 242 -13.87 6.30 2.04
CA GLY A 242 -13.21 5.28 1.21
C GLY A 242 -12.49 4.22 2.03
N VAL A 243 -11.40 3.70 1.46
CA VAL A 243 -10.54 2.69 2.08
C VAL A 243 -9.44 3.38 2.89
N LEU A 244 -9.20 2.89 4.12
CA LEU A 244 -8.03 3.26 4.90
C LEU A 244 -6.95 2.20 4.72
N HIS A 245 -5.80 2.56 4.17
CA HIS A 245 -4.64 1.68 4.01
C HIS A 245 -3.57 2.00 5.05
N LEU A 246 -3.33 1.09 5.99
CA LEU A 246 -2.15 1.09 6.85
C LEU A 246 -1.12 0.14 6.23
N THR A 247 -0.21 0.68 5.43
CA THR A 247 0.62 -0.14 4.51
C THR A 247 1.85 -0.74 5.19
N ALA A 248 2.51 -1.69 4.51
CA ALA A 248 3.74 -2.31 5.00
C ALA A 248 4.90 -1.33 5.22
N GLY A 249 4.85 -0.13 4.64
CA GLY A 249 5.84 0.92 4.91
C GLY A 249 5.89 1.42 6.36
N ILE A 250 4.84 1.17 7.14
CA ILE A 250 4.84 1.38 8.59
C ILE A 250 5.93 0.53 9.27
N GLY A 251 6.28 -0.62 8.69
CA GLY A 251 7.20 -1.57 9.30
C GLY A 251 6.69 -2.01 10.66
N ASP A 252 7.51 -1.88 11.70
CA ASP A 252 7.13 -2.15 13.10
C ASP A 252 6.75 -0.87 13.87
N GLY A 253 6.66 0.28 13.19
CA GLY A 253 6.32 1.56 13.81
C GLY A 253 4.84 1.68 14.17
N ASP A 254 4.49 2.75 14.91
CA ASP A 254 3.19 2.88 15.55
C ASP A 254 2.21 3.76 14.74
N VAL A 255 0.92 3.44 14.81
CA VAL A 255 -0.17 4.25 14.28
C VAL A 255 -1.29 4.35 15.32
N LEU A 256 -1.67 5.57 15.67
CA LEU A 256 -2.82 5.87 16.51
C LEU A 256 -3.96 6.42 15.67
N LEU A 257 -5.10 5.73 15.66
CA LEU A 257 -6.36 6.24 15.14
C LEU A 257 -7.21 6.72 16.32
N LYS A 258 -7.46 8.03 16.38
CA LYS A 258 -8.12 8.67 17.53
C LYS A 258 -9.39 9.40 17.11
N ASN A 259 -10.56 8.92 17.51
CA ASN A 259 -11.85 9.46 17.05
C ASN A 259 -11.97 9.41 15.51
N VAL A 260 -11.61 8.27 14.93
CA VAL A 260 -11.68 8.03 13.48
C VAL A 260 -12.86 7.13 13.16
N THR A 261 -13.57 7.38 12.08
CA THR A 261 -14.60 6.48 11.56
C THR A 261 -14.26 6.10 10.13
N VAL A 262 -14.20 4.81 9.82
CA VAL A 262 -14.01 4.32 8.44
C VAL A 262 -15.28 3.62 7.99
N THR A 263 -15.99 4.21 7.04
CA THR A 263 -17.23 3.63 6.53
C THR A 263 -16.96 2.53 5.50
N GLY A 264 -15.84 2.63 4.77
CA GLY A 264 -15.32 1.59 3.89
C GLY A 264 -14.55 0.49 4.63
N THR A 265 -13.50 -0.02 4.00
CA THR A 265 -12.63 -1.06 4.57
C THR A 265 -11.34 -0.42 5.09
N ALA A 266 -10.86 -0.85 6.26
CA ALA A 266 -9.50 -0.61 6.70
C ALA A 266 -8.63 -1.83 6.37
N VAL A 267 -7.56 -1.64 5.60
CA VAL A 267 -6.60 -2.67 5.25
C VAL A 267 -5.31 -2.42 6.01
N ILE A 268 -4.90 -3.38 6.84
CA ILE A 268 -3.75 -3.28 7.73
C ILE A 268 -2.70 -4.28 7.29
N SER A 269 -1.61 -3.77 6.72
CA SER A 269 -0.48 -4.53 6.17
C SER A 269 0.85 -4.20 6.84
N GLY A 270 0.90 -3.17 7.69
CA GLY A 270 2.06 -2.78 8.49
C GLY A 270 1.72 -2.66 9.97
N GLY A 271 2.73 -2.32 10.76
CA GLY A 271 2.69 -2.35 12.22
C GLY A 271 3.40 -3.57 12.79
N GLY A 272 3.97 -3.40 13.98
CA GLY A 272 4.60 -4.43 14.79
C GLY A 272 3.70 -4.93 15.94
N GLU A 273 4.33 -5.56 16.92
CA GLU A 273 3.63 -6.15 18.06
C GLU A 273 3.08 -5.13 19.07
N ASN A 274 3.25 -3.82 18.86
CA ASN A 274 2.75 -2.77 19.75
C ASN A 274 2.09 -1.58 19.03
N SER A 275 1.76 -1.73 17.76
CA SER A 275 1.73 -0.56 16.87
C SER A 275 0.37 0.05 16.57
N ILE A 276 -0.69 -0.74 16.38
CA ILE A 276 -1.95 -0.19 15.86
C ILE A 276 -2.92 0.03 17.02
N VAL A 277 -3.13 1.29 17.39
CA VAL A 277 -4.01 1.66 18.50
C VAL A 277 -5.25 2.37 17.96
N LEU A 278 -6.42 1.88 18.35
CA LEU A 278 -7.73 2.41 18.02
C LEU A 278 -8.33 3.01 19.30
N ASP A 279 -8.44 4.35 19.36
CA ASP A 279 -9.02 5.10 20.48
C ASP A 279 -10.28 5.82 20.01
N ARG A 280 -11.45 5.48 20.56
CA ARG A 280 -12.77 5.98 20.12
C ARG A 280 -12.98 5.84 18.60
N THR A 281 -12.52 4.73 18.02
CA THR A 281 -12.49 4.53 16.57
C THR A 281 -13.51 3.48 16.13
N GLU A 282 -14.21 3.75 15.03
CA GLU A 282 -15.28 2.93 14.47
C GLU A 282 -14.87 2.39 13.10
N LEU A 283 -14.72 1.07 12.97
CA LEU A 283 -14.34 0.40 11.73
C LEU A 283 -15.40 -0.62 11.31
N ASN A 284 -15.97 -0.46 10.12
CA ASN A 284 -16.96 -1.40 9.60
C ASN A 284 -16.33 -2.73 9.17
N ASN A 285 -15.30 -2.68 8.33
CA ASN A 285 -14.62 -3.87 7.83
C ASN A 285 -13.12 -3.67 7.99
N VAL A 286 -12.43 -4.62 8.59
CA VAL A 286 -10.98 -4.62 8.73
C VAL A 286 -10.42 -5.87 8.06
N VAL A 287 -9.38 -5.70 7.26
CA VAL A 287 -8.59 -6.81 6.69
C VAL A 287 -7.17 -6.68 7.21
N VAL A 288 -6.66 -7.72 7.84
CA VAL A 288 -5.29 -7.76 8.39
C VAL A 288 -4.44 -8.69 7.53
N GLU A 289 -3.36 -8.19 6.94
CA GLU A 289 -2.50 -8.91 6.01
C GLU A 289 -1.00 -8.52 6.15
N ARG A 290 -0.45 -8.69 7.35
CA ARG A 290 0.99 -8.50 7.62
C ARG A 290 1.77 -9.73 7.13
N LYS A 291 2.38 -9.65 5.94
CA LYS A 291 3.07 -10.79 5.29
C LYS A 291 4.43 -11.13 5.90
N ASP A 292 5.08 -10.16 6.49
CA ASP A 292 6.49 -10.13 6.90
C ASP A 292 6.66 -9.95 8.42
N GLY A 293 5.61 -10.22 9.20
CA GLY A 293 5.68 -10.09 10.65
C GLY A 293 4.34 -10.31 11.34
N LYS A 294 4.30 -9.93 12.62
CA LYS A 294 3.11 -9.95 13.47
C LYS A 294 2.69 -8.51 13.74
N VAL A 295 1.38 -8.25 13.66
CA VAL A 295 0.79 -6.95 14.00
C VAL A 295 -0.11 -7.09 15.22
N ARG A 296 -0.09 -6.10 16.11
CA ARG A 296 -1.04 -5.98 17.23
C ARG A 296 -1.97 -4.81 16.99
N ILE A 297 -3.27 -5.07 17.11
CA ILE A 297 -4.35 -4.08 17.03
C ILE A 297 -5.01 -3.99 18.40
N VAL A 298 -4.94 -2.82 19.02
CA VAL A 298 -5.53 -2.55 20.34
C VAL A 298 -6.76 -1.67 20.17
N ALA A 299 -7.93 -2.15 20.55
CA ALA A 299 -9.18 -1.39 20.55
C ALA A 299 -9.53 -0.93 21.97
N GLN A 300 -9.57 0.39 22.19
CA GLN A 300 -9.75 1.00 23.51
C GLN A 300 -10.70 2.20 23.48
N ASN A 301 -11.14 2.61 24.67
CA ASN A 301 -11.99 3.78 24.93
C ASN A 301 -13.30 3.76 24.11
N GLY A 302 -13.97 2.61 24.05
CA GLY A 302 -15.20 2.44 23.29
C GLY A 302 -15.02 2.33 21.78
N SER A 303 -13.82 2.00 21.29
CA SER A 303 -13.63 1.65 19.88
C SER A 303 -14.42 0.40 19.50
N ASN A 304 -14.96 0.36 18.29
CA ASN A 304 -15.78 -0.74 17.80
C ASN A 304 -15.38 -1.13 16.37
N ILE A 305 -15.18 -2.43 16.18
CA ILE A 305 -14.81 -3.04 14.92
C ILE A 305 -15.82 -4.13 14.62
N LYS A 306 -16.67 -3.91 13.60
CA LYS A 306 -17.78 -4.82 13.32
C LYS A 306 -17.31 -6.17 12.79
N ILE A 307 -16.41 -6.17 11.81
CA ILE A 307 -15.85 -7.39 11.22
C ILE A 307 -14.34 -7.22 11.02
N VAL A 308 -13.56 -8.19 11.51
CA VAL A 308 -12.13 -8.32 11.24
C VAL A 308 -11.87 -9.61 10.47
N VAL A 309 -11.27 -9.50 9.29
CA VAL A 309 -10.78 -10.64 8.51
C VAL A 309 -9.27 -10.75 8.67
N MET A 310 -8.83 -11.73 9.43
CA MET A 310 -7.41 -12.07 9.59
C MET A 310 -6.95 -12.89 8.39
N GLN A 311 -6.12 -12.30 7.52
CA GLN A 311 -5.42 -12.97 6.40
C GLN A 311 -3.94 -13.22 6.71
N SER A 312 -3.47 -12.78 7.88
CA SER A 312 -2.18 -13.12 8.49
C SER A 312 -2.38 -13.41 9.97
N GLY A 313 -1.35 -13.96 10.63
CA GLY A 313 -1.31 -13.99 12.09
C GLY A 313 -1.23 -12.56 12.67
N GLY A 314 -1.50 -12.43 13.97
CA GLY A 314 -1.59 -11.13 14.64
C GLY A 314 -2.24 -11.22 16.01
N ILE A 315 -2.21 -10.12 16.76
CA ILE A 315 -2.92 -9.95 18.03
C ILE A 315 -4.08 -8.98 17.82
N LEU A 316 -5.27 -9.41 18.21
CA LEU A 316 -6.40 -8.52 18.46
C LEU A 316 -6.55 -8.38 19.97
N GLU A 317 -6.45 -7.16 20.47
CA GLU A 317 -6.49 -6.88 21.89
C GLU A 317 -7.54 -5.81 22.22
N GLN A 318 -8.26 -6.05 23.31
CA GLN A 318 -9.03 -5.03 23.99
C GLN A 318 -8.65 -5.00 25.49
N PRO A 319 -8.50 -3.82 26.10
CA PRO A 319 -8.31 -3.73 27.55
C PRO A 319 -9.47 -4.35 28.33
N GLU A 320 -9.23 -4.83 29.55
CA GLU A 320 -10.27 -5.45 30.41
C GLU A 320 -11.48 -4.53 30.69
N ALA A 321 -11.28 -3.21 30.64
CA ALA A 321 -12.34 -2.23 30.84
C ALA A 321 -13.34 -2.16 29.66
N GLU A 322 -12.95 -2.67 28.49
CA GLU A 322 -13.77 -2.67 27.28
C GLU A 322 -14.59 -3.95 27.15
N VAL A 323 -15.73 -3.85 26.47
CA VAL A 323 -16.64 -4.99 26.25
C VAL A 323 -16.86 -5.16 24.75
N ASN A 324 -16.42 -6.29 24.22
CA ASN A 324 -16.63 -6.75 22.85
C ASN A 324 -16.36 -5.67 21.78
N ALA A 325 -15.18 -5.06 21.85
CA ALA A 325 -14.72 -4.11 20.83
C ALA A 325 -14.64 -4.76 19.43
N PHE A 326 -14.51 -6.08 19.37
CA PHE A 326 -14.54 -6.85 18.13
C PHE A 326 -15.87 -7.60 18.01
N GLY A 327 -16.64 -7.33 16.95
CA GLY A 327 -17.87 -8.05 16.61
C GLY A 327 -17.56 -9.46 16.10
N GLU A 328 -17.39 -9.61 14.78
CA GLU A 328 -17.02 -10.87 14.15
C GLU A 328 -15.53 -10.90 13.78
N VAL A 329 -14.82 -11.96 14.18
CA VAL A 329 -13.45 -12.22 13.77
C VAL A 329 -13.41 -13.43 12.83
N VAL A 330 -13.14 -13.20 11.55
CA VAL A 330 -13.00 -14.23 10.52
C VAL A 330 -11.53 -14.57 10.32
N VAL A 331 -11.14 -15.81 10.57
CA VAL A 331 -9.76 -16.29 10.44
C VAL A 331 -9.57 -17.03 9.11
N ARG A 332 -8.97 -16.33 8.14
CA ARG A 332 -8.62 -16.78 6.78
C ARG A 332 -7.11 -16.69 6.53
N VAL A 333 -6.34 -17.19 7.48
CA VAL A 333 -4.88 -17.13 7.42
C VAL A 333 -4.37 -18.29 6.55
N PRO A 334 -3.53 -18.05 5.52
CA PRO A 334 -2.82 -19.12 4.83
C PRO A 334 -1.98 -19.92 5.83
N ALA A 335 -1.62 -21.17 5.51
CA ALA A 335 -0.77 -21.97 6.39
C ALA A 335 0.51 -21.17 6.76
N SER A 336 0.62 -20.82 8.04
CA SER A 336 1.62 -19.91 8.60
C SER A 336 1.89 -20.33 10.04
N ASP A 337 3.14 -20.13 10.48
CA ASP A 337 3.55 -20.41 11.86
C ASP A 337 3.15 -19.28 12.83
N ILE A 338 2.61 -18.16 12.32
CA ILE A 338 2.20 -17.02 13.15
C ILE A 338 0.73 -17.24 13.58
N PRO A 339 0.45 -17.42 14.88
CA PRO A 339 -0.92 -17.62 15.35
C PRO A 339 -1.74 -16.33 15.27
N VAL A 340 -3.07 -16.50 15.23
CA VAL A 340 -3.99 -15.43 15.60
C VAL A 340 -4.21 -15.51 17.10
N GLU A 341 -4.05 -14.38 17.78
CA GLU A 341 -4.18 -14.26 19.23
C GLU A 341 -5.27 -13.26 19.56
N LEU A 342 -6.23 -13.68 20.37
CA LEU A 342 -7.31 -12.83 20.86
C LEU A 342 -7.13 -12.58 22.37
N VAL A 343 -7.01 -11.31 22.73
CA VAL A 343 -6.88 -10.84 24.11
C VAL A 343 -8.09 -9.96 24.43
N GLY A 344 -8.99 -10.47 25.26
CA GLY A 344 -10.27 -9.83 25.57
C GLY A 344 -11.39 -10.23 24.60
N GLY A 345 -12.62 -9.79 24.88
CA GLY A 345 -13.83 -10.39 24.32
C GLY A 345 -14.16 -10.04 22.87
N CYS A 346 -14.90 -10.93 22.22
CA CYS A 346 -15.52 -10.70 20.92
C CYS A 346 -16.90 -11.39 20.81
N ASP A 347 -17.75 -10.93 19.89
CA ASP A 347 -19.09 -11.52 19.72
C ASP A 347 -19.01 -12.90 19.05
N SER A 348 -18.24 -13.02 17.96
CA SER A 348 -18.04 -14.29 17.27
C SER A 348 -16.67 -14.43 16.63
N ILE A 349 -16.25 -15.68 16.47
CA ILE A 349 -15.09 -16.06 15.68
C ILE A 349 -15.52 -17.10 14.66
N ARG A 350 -15.10 -16.97 13.40
CA ARG A 350 -15.23 -18.02 12.39
C ARG A 350 -13.85 -18.40 11.85
N VAL A 351 -13.45 -19.66 12.02
CA VAL A 351 -12.19 -20.18 11.47
C VAL A 351 -12.49 -20.87 10.14
N GLU A 352 -11.90 -20.39 9.05
CA GLU A 352 -12.16 -20.89 7.70
C GLU A 352 -10.97 -21.58 7.06
N SER A 353 -9.75 -21.25 7.46
CA SER A 353 -8.53 -21.84 6.90
C SER A 353 -8.08 -23.08 7.68
N ALA A 354 -7.54 -24.05 6.94
CA ALA A 354 -6.88 -25.23 7.49
C ALA A 354 -5.54 -24.88 8.16
N GLY A 355 -5.16 -25.66 9.18
CA GLY A 355 -3.84 -25.56 9.82
C GLY A 355 -3.61 -24.26 10.58
N VAL A 356 -4.68 -23.57 10.98
CA VAL A 356 -4.60 -22.32 11.74
C VAL A 356 -4.35 -22.61 13.20
N THR A 357 -3.47 -21.85 13.85
CA THR A 357 -3.41 -21.78 15.31
C THR A 357 -4.13 -20.52 15.80
N LEU A 358 -5.21 -20.71 16.55
CA LEU A 358 -5.95 -19.65 17.24
C LEU A 358 -5.70 -19.77 18.75
N ASN A 359 -5.16 -18.71 19.36
CA ASN A 359 -4.95 -18.60 20.79
C ASN A 359 -5.97 -17.63 21.39
N ILE A 360 -6.75 -18.09 22.35
CA ILE A 360 -7.71 -17.30 23.11
C ILE A 360 -7.13 -17.10 24.50
N ALA A 361 -6.63 -15.89 24.76
CA ALA A 361 -5.84 -15.57 25.94
C ALA A 361 -6.65 -15.61 27.25
N SER A 362 -5.94 -15.63 28.38
CA SER A 362 -6.53 -15.69 29.72
C SER A 362 -7.62 -14.61 29.93
N GLY A 363 -8.77 -15.01 30.46
CA GLY A 363 -9.89 -14.11 30.76
C GLY A 363 -10.73 -13.68 29.54
N THR A 364 -10.36 -14.09 28.33
CA THR A 364 -11.08 -13.75 27.09
C THR A 364 -12.46 -14.44 27.02
N LYS A 365 -13.48 -13.70 26.57
CA LYS A 365 -14.85 -14.21 26.38
C LYS A 365 -15.26 -14.14 24.92
N VAL A 366 -15.61 -15.28 24.35
CA VAL A 366 -16.12 -15.39 22.98
C VAL A 366 -17.59 -15.80 23.03
N GLY A 367 -18.46 -15.07 22.33
CA GLY A 367 -19.87 -15.45 22.22
C GLY A 367 -20.06 -16.75 21.45
N ASN A 368 -19.70 -16.76 20.15
CA ASN A 368 -19.78 -17.94 19.29
C ASN A 368 -18.45 -18.25 18.61
N LEU A 369 -18.03 -19.51 18.57
CA LEU A 369 -16.87 -19.96 17.80
C LEU A 369 -17.33 -20.97 16.75
N GLU A 370 -17.26 -20.61 15.47
CA GLU A 370 -17.57 -21.51 14.37
C GLU A 370 -16.28 -22.02 13.71
N ILE A 371 -16.17 -23.33 13.49
CA ILE A 371 -15.07 -23.95 12.75
C ILE A 371 -15.62 -24.50 11.44
N ALA A 372 -15.25 -23.89 10.32
CA ALA A 372 -15.73 -24.32 9.00
C ALA A 372 -15.16 -25.70 8.62
N GLU A 373 -15.84 -26.41 7.71
CA GLU A 373 -15.35 -27.70 7.17
C GLU A 373 -13.96 -27.58 6.51
N THR A 374 -13.65 -26.41 5.97
CA THR A 374 -12.36 -26.09 5.36
C THR A 374 -11.24 -25.88 6.36
N ALA A 375 -11.54 -25.73 7.66
CA ALA A 375 -10.57 -25.47 8.72
C ALA A 375 -9.91 -26.74 9.31
N ALA A 376 -9.63 -27.73 8.46
CA ALA A 376 -9.03 -28.98 8.88
C ALA A 376 -7.65 -28.77 9.54
N ASN A 377 -7.30 -29.59 10.54
CA ASN A 377 -6.02 -29.54 11.27
C ASN A 377 -5.73 -28.22 12.02
N SER A 378 -6.74 -27.37 12.20
CA SER A 378 -6.59 -26.15 13.00
C SER A 378 -6.54 -26.47 14.50
N GLN A 379 -5.75 -25.70 15.24
CA GLN A 379 -5.56 -25.80 16.69
C GLN A 379 -6.20 -24.59 17.36
N ILE A 380 -7.13 -24.85 18.29
CA ILE A 380 -7.76 -23.81 19.10
C ILE A 380 -7.29 -23.98 20.54
N ASN A 381 -6.53 -23.01 21.03
CA ASN A 381 -5.97 -23.00 22.38
C ASN A 381 -6.76 -22.05 23.27
N LEU A 382 -7.34 -22.58 24.34
CA LEU A 382 -8.05 -21.81 25.36
C LEU A 382 -7.19 -21.69 26.62
N GLU A 383 -6.79 -20.48 26.98
CA GLU A 383 -6.04 -20.25 28.21
C GLU A 383 -6.96 -20.20 29.45
N LYS A 384 -6.35 -20.24 30.64
CA LYS A 384 -7.06 -20.26 31.92
C LYS A 384 -8.05 -19.10 32.02
N GLY A 385 -9.30 -19.41 32.35
CA GLY A 385 -10.34 -18.39 32.56
C GLY A 385 -10.91 -17.78 31.28
N SER A 386 -10.46 -18.22 30.10
CA SER A 386 -11.19 -17.95 28.86
C SER A 386 -12.47 -18.79 28.75
N ALA A 387 -13.44 -18.30 27.98
CA ALA A 387 -14.72 -18.98 27.78
C ALA A 387 -15.27 -18.75 26.35
N VAL A 388 -15.88 -19.80 25.80
CA VAL A 388 -16.66 -19.77 24.55
C VAL A 388 -18.09 -20.16 24.90
N ALA A 389 -19.07 -19.29 24.64
CA ALA A 389 -20.46 -19.55 25.04
C ALA A 389 -21.20 -20.53 24.11
N SER A 390 -20.86 -20.54 22.83
CA SER A 390 -21.42 -21.42 21.79
C SER A 390 -20.33 -21.87 20.82
N LEU A 391 -20.38 -23.14 20.38
CA LEU A 391 -19.44 -23.77 19.45
C LEU A 391 -20.21 -24.40 18.28
#